data_AF-A0A418QFA1-F1
#
_entry.id   AF-A0A418QFA1-F1
#
_cell.length_a   1.000
_cell.length_b   1.000
_cell.length_c   1.000
_cell.angle_alpha   90.00
_cell.angle_beta   90.00
_cell.angle_gamma   90.00
#
_symmetry.space_group_name_H-M   'P 1'
#
loop_
_entity.id
_entity.type
_entity.pdbx_description
1 polymer ?
#
loop_
_entity_poly.entity_id
_entity_poly.type
_entity_poly.pdbx_seq_one_letter_code
_entity_poly.pdbx_strand_id
1 'polypeptide(L)'
;MTPDPHAALMTEGDRLARHLTQTLHVTAHDPARLTLLGRSLALNLTRAFQQTLEHVTRHAGHPVHAQLTCDAHGHATLHLTRAGPSSHDLPLGDLPAADLLRDLLWPHGTLHPAIREHLQDALSGSEHHATRALVAALRHPSVLKGMEAKIRAALPRP
;
A
#
# COMPACT_ATOMS: atom_id res chain seq x y z
N MET A 1 -15.98 18.08 10.33
CA MET A 1 -15.32 17.94 9.02
C MET A 1 -15.06 16.47 8.79
N THR A 2 -15.52 15.90 7.69
CA THR A 2 -15.14 14.53 7.30
C THR A 2 -13.65 14.56 6.93
N PRO A 3 -12.80 13.76 7.58
CA PRO A 3 -11.36 13.74 7.27
C PRO A 3 -11.15 13.30 5.81
N ASP A 4 -10.25 14.01 5.10
CA ASP A 4 -9.89 13.71 3.71
C ASP A 4 -9.07 12.40 3.65
N PRO A 5 -9.59 11.34 3.00
CA PRO A 5 -8.89 10.06 2.89
C PRO A 5 -7.54 10.15 2.17
N HIS A 6 -7.39 11.09 1.23
CA HIS A 6 -6.11 11.30 0.56
C HIS A 6 -5.07 11.93 1.48
N ALA A 7 -5.44 12.96 2.24
CA ALA A 7 -4.57 13.52 3.28
C ALA A 7 -4.21 12.50 4.38
N ALA A 8 -5.16 11.65 4.77
CA ALA A 8 -4.90 10.54 5.69
C ALA A 8 -3.86 9.56 5.10
N LEU A 9 -3.98 9.21 3.83
CA LEU A 9 -3.02 8.32 3.16
C LEU A 9 -1.62 8.96 3.05
N MET A 10 -1.54 10.28 2.84
CA MET A 10 -0.26 11.00 2.88
C MET A 10 0.37 10.94 4.28
N THR A 11 -0.44 11.02 5.34
CA THR A 11 0.02 10.86 6.72
C THR A 11 0.56 9.45 6.99
N GLU A 12 -0.08 8.42 6.43
CA GLU A 12 0.48 7.06 6.46
C GLU A 12 1.79 6.95 5.67
N GLY A 13 1.92 7.68 4.56
CA GLY A 13 3.18 7.84 3.84
C GLY A 13 4.28 8.48 4.69
N ASP A 14 3.95 9.49 5.50
CA ASP A 14 4.91 10.14 6.40
C ASP A 14 5.32 9.24 7.57
N ARG A 15 4.39 8.40 8.06
CA ARG A 15 4.69 7.35 9.04
C ARG A 15 5.62 6.29 8.44
N LEU A 16 5.33 5.85 7.21
CA LEU A 16 6.17 4.91 6.47
C LEU A 16 7.58 5.48 6.25
N ALA A 17 7.69 6.75 5.83
CA ALA A 17 8.97 7.43 5.69
C ALA A 17 9.79 7.41 7.00
N ARG A 18 9.16 7.72 8.13
CA ARG A 18 9.81 7.65 9.45
C ARG A 18 10.27 6.24 9.79
N HIS A 19 9.47 5.22 9.51
CA HIS A 19 9.87 3.84 9.74
C HIS A 19 11.06 3.42 8.87
N LEU A 20 11.09 3.87 7.61
CA LEU A 20 12.19 3.57 6.69
C LEU A 20 13.53 4.17 7.15
N THR A 21 13.56 5.22 7.97
CA THR A 21 14.82 5.72 8.57
C THR A 21 15.55 4.67 9.42
N GLN A 22 14.82 3.69 9.96
CA GLN A 22 15.37 2.62 10.79
C GLN A 22 16.00 1.51 9.94
N THR A 23 15.72 1.48 8.64
CA THR A 23 16.13 0.40 7.71
C THR A 23 17.09 0.89 6.62
N LEU A 24 16.95 2.14 6.19
CA LEU A 24 17.77 2.76 5.15
C LEU A 24 18.91 3.57 5.77
N HIS A 25 20.01 3.69 5.05
CA HIS A 25 21.09 4.61 5.39
C HIS A 25 20.68 6.02 4.96
N VAL A 26 20.19 6.80 5.92
CA VAL A 26 19.68 8.16 5.73
C VAL A 26 20.69 9.16 6.28
N THR A 27 21.03 10.17 5.49
CA THR A 27 21.87 11.32 5.88
C THR A 27 21.01 12.53 6.26
N ALA A 28 21.63 13.58 6.81
CA ALA A 28 20.94 14.80 7.19
C ALA A 28 20.27 15.55 6.01
N HIS A 29 20.59 15.19 4.75
CA HIS A 29 20.06 15.87 3.55
C HIS A 29 18.89 15.13 2.89
N ASP A 30 18.57 13.93 3.37
CA ASP A 30 17.53 13.07 2.82
C ASP A 30 16.08 13.25 3.33
N PRO A 31 15.75 14.07 4.36
CA PRO A 31 14.38 14.09 4.93
C PRO A 31 13.26 14.35 3.92
N ALA A 32 13.46 15.30 2.99
CA ALA A 32 12.45 15.63 1.98
C ALA A 32 12.24 14.48 0.99
N ARG A 33 13.32 13.84 0.56
CA ARG A 33 13.28 12.73 -0.39
C ARG A 33 12.69 11.47 0.23
N LEU A 34 13.01 11.20 1.49
CA LEU A 34 12.42 10.09 2.23
C LEU A 34 10.91 10.26 2.43
N THR A 35 10.47 11.49 2.72
CA THR A 35 9.04 11.83 2.81
C THR A 35 8.33 11.57 1.47
N LEU A 36 8.92 12.02 0.35
CA LEU A 36 8.39 11.75 -0.98
C LEU A 36 8.34 10.25 -1.29
N LEU A 37 9.36 9.51 -0.90
CA LEU A 37 9.45 8.06 -1.06
C LEU A 37 8.33 7.35 -0.27
N GLY A 38 8.15 7.69 1.01
CA GLY A 38 7.09 7.13 1.84
C GLY A 38 5.68 7.42 1.30
N ARG A 39 5.40 8.68 0.92
CA ARG A 39 4.12 9.07 0.29
C ARG A 39 3.89 8.37 -1.05
N SER A 40 4.92 8.24 -1.87
CA SER A 40 4.85 7.54 -3.15
C SER A 40 4.56 6.06 -2.98
N LEU A 41 5.21 5.39 -2.02
CA LEU A 41 4.92 3.99 -1.71
C LEU A 41 3.48 3.82 -1.21
N ALA A 42 3.05 4.66 -0.26
CA ALA A 42 1.69 4.63 0.27
C ALA A 42 0.63 4.76 -0.82
N LEU A 43 0.78 5.77 -1.69
CA LEU A 43 -0.16 6.02 -2.78
C LEU A 43 -0.17 4.88 -3.80
N ASN A 44 1.01 4.49 -4.29
CA ASN A 44 1.10 3.55 -5.40
C ASN A 44 0.69 2.14 -4.99
N LEU A 45 1.12 1.66 -3.81
CA LEU A 45 0.75 0.32 -3.34
C LEU A 45 -0.74 0.22 -3.04
N THR A 46 -1.31 1.22 -2.35
CA THR A 46 -2.75 1.24 -2.02
C THR A 46 -3.59 1.27 -3.29
N ARG A 47 -3.25 2.14 -4.25
CA ARG A 47 -3.98 2.23 -5.52
C ARG A 47 -3.83 0.98 -6.37
N ALA A 48 -2.61 0.45 -6.48
CA ALA A 48 -2.37 -0.79 -7.23
C ALA A 48 -3.13 -1.97 -6.59
N PHE A 49 -3.16 -2.05 -5.27
CA PHE A 49 -3.92 -3.07 -4.55
C PHE A 49 -5.42 -2.95 -4.82
N GLN A 50 -5.99 -1.76 -4.66
CA GLN A 50 -7.40 -1.49 -4.93
C GLN A 50 -7.78 -1.94 -6.35
N GLN A 51 -7.05 -1.47 -7.37
CA GLN A 51 -7.33 -1.80 -8.76
C GLN A 51 -7.18 -3.30 -9.06
N THR A 52 -6.15 -3.93 -8.51
CA THR A 52 -5.89 -5.35 -8.74
C THR A 52 -6.94 -6.23 -8.05
N LEU A 53 -7.31 -5.90 -6.81
CA LEU A 53 -8.35 -6.59 -6.06
C LEU A 53 -9.68 -6.55 -6.82
N GLU A 54 -10.14 -5.37 -7.22
CA GLU A 54 -11.40 -5.23 -7.95
C GLU A 54 -11.37 -5.96 -9.30
N HIS A 55 -10.24 -5.91 -10.00
CA HIS A 55 -10.08 -6.60 -11.28
C HIS A 55 -10.14 -8.12 -11.14
N VAL A 56 -9.34 -8.68 -10.23
CA VAL A 56 -9.24 -10.13 -10.02
C VAL A 56 -10.55 -10.70 -9.46
N THR A 57 -11.15 -10.04 -8.47
CA THR A 57 -12.37 -10.52 -7.82
C THR A 57 -13.58 -10.47 -8.76
N ARG A 58 -13.64 -9.46 -9.65
CA ARG A 58 -14.62 -9.40 -10.74
C ARG A 58 -14.46 -10.58 -11.70
N HIS A 59 -13.24 -10.89 -12.12
CA HIS A 59 -12.99 -12.05 -12.99
C HIS A 59 -13.26 -13.40 -12.31
N ALA A 60 -13.11 -13.47 -10.99
CA ALA A 60 -13.43 -14.66 -10.21
C ALA A 60 -14.94 -14.83 -9.91
N GLY A 61 -15.82 -13.94 -10.41
CA GLY A 61 -17.27 -14.01 -10.18
C GLY A 61 -17.71 -13.54 -8.78
N HIS A 62 -16.81 -12.95 -8.00
CA HIS A 62 -17.07 -12.48 -6.64
C HIS A 62 -16.62 -11.02 -6.48
N PRO A 63 -17.19 -10.06 -7.24
CA PRO A 63 -16.69 -8.69 -7.29
C PRO A 63 -16.63 -8.05 -5.91
N VAL A 64 -15.43 -7.63 -5.53
CA VAL A 64 -15.16 -6.83 -4.34
C VAL A 64 -14.89 -5.40 -4.80
N HIS A 65 -15.48 -4.44 -4.13
CA HIS A 65 -15.19 -3.02 -4.25
C HIS A 65 -14.33 -2.58 -3.06
N ALA A 66 -13.34 -1.73 -3.33
CA ALA A 66 -12.48 -1.19 -2.30
C ALA A 66 -12.49 0.33 -2.38
N GLN A 67 -12.95 0.97 -1.31
CA GLN A 67 -13.03 2.42 -1.22
C GLN A 67 -12.05 2.95 -0.18
N LEU A 68 -11.20 3.90 -0.57
CA LEU A 68 -10.35 4.62 0.38
C LEU A 68 -11.22 5.56 1.23
N THR A 69 -11.22 5.33 2.53
CA THR A 69 -11.95 6.09 3.55
C THR A 69 -11.03 6.41 4.72
N CYS A 70 -11.58 7.07 5.74
CA CYS A 70 -10.92 7.26 7.02
C CYS A 70 -11.63 6.43 8.09
N ASP A 71 -10.86 5.84 9.01
CA ASP A 71 -11.40 5.22 10.22
C ASP A 71 -11.83 6.26 11.26
N ALA A 72 -12.31 5.79 12.42
CA ALA A 72 -12.72 6.64 13.53
C ALA A 72 -11.58 7.50 14.14
N HIS A 73 -10.33 7.14 13.87
CA HIS A 73 -9.13 7.85 14.32
C HIS A 73 -8.53 8.76 13.22
N GLY A 74 -9.16 8.80 12.04
CA GLY A 74 -8.69 9.58 10.89
C GLY A 74 -7.53 8.93 10.14
N HIS A 75 -7.29 7.63 10.32
CA HIS A 75 -6.30 6.87 9.54
C HIS A 75 -6.91 6.38 8.24
N ALA A 76 -6.07 6.31 7.20
CA ALA A 76 -6.49 5.82 5.90
C ALA A 76 -6.80 4.31 5.97
N THR A 77 -7.98 3.95 5.50
CA THR A 77 -8.49 2.58 5.48
C THR A 77 -9.12 2.29 4.12
N LEU A 78 -8.96 1.07 3.62
CA LEU A 78 -9.74 0.55 2.51
C LEU A 78 -10.98 -0.15 3.08
N HIS A 79 -12.14 0.45 2.89
CA HIS A 79 -13.43 -0.18 3.16
C HIS A 79 -13.74 -1.16 2.03
N LEU A 80 -13.88 -2.45 2.38
CA LEU A 80 -14.11 -3.52 1.41
C LEU A 80 -15.58 -3.94 1.43
N THR A 81 -16.22 -3.93 0.27
CA THR A 81 -17.60 -4.37 0.10
C THR A 81 -17.74 -5.36 -1.04
N ARG A 82 -18.78 -6.19 -1.01
CA ARG A 82 -19.13 -7.12 -2.07
C ARG A 82 -20.57 -6.92 -2.47
N ALA A 83 -20.88 -7.00 -3.76
CA ALA A 83 -22.26 -6.96 -4.23
C ALA A 83 -23.09 -8.09 -3.58
N GLY A 84 -24.12 -7.72 -2.82
CA GLY A 84 -25.05 -8.65 -2.21
C GLY A 84 -26.25 -9.01 -3.12
N PRO A 85 -27.01 -10.06 -2.79
CA PRO A 85 -28.15 -10.52 -3.59
C PRO A 85 -29.34 -9.55 -3.62
N SER A 86 -29.41 -8.59 -2.70
CA SER A 86 -30.57 -7.73 -2.47
C SER A 86 -30.23 -6.23 -2.50
N SER A 87 -29.51 -5.82 -3.56
CA SER A 87 -29.11 -4.42 -3.84
C SER A 87 -28.32 -3.68 -2.75
N HIS A 88 -27.98 -4.37 -1.66
CA HIS A 88 -27.14 -3.88 -0.59
C HIS A 88 -25.78 -4.56 -0.68
N ASP A 89 -24.75 -3.74 -0.71
CA ASP A 89 -23.38 -4.20 -0.62
C ASP A 89 -23.13 -4.79 0.78
N LEU A 90 -22.56 -6.00 0.80
CA LEU A 90 -22.20 -6.71 2.01
C LEU A 90 -20.80 -6.24 2.44
N PRO A 91 -20.62 -5.73 3.68
CA PRO A 91 -19.31 -5.35 4.17
C PRO A 91 -18.44 -6.60 4.37
N LEU A 92 -17.23 -6.59 3.81
CA LEU A 92 -16.20 -7.60 4.05
C LEU A 92 -15.26 -7.19 5.18
N GLY A 93 -15.24 -5.90 5.53
CA GLY A 93 -14.45 -5.33 6.60
C GLY A 93 -13.57 -4.17 6.12
N ASP A 94 -12.75 -3.68 7.04
CA ASP A 94 -11.84 -2.58 6.81
C ASP A 94 -10.39 -3.09 6.79
N LEU A 95 -9.61 -2.60 5.83
CA LEU A 95 -8.17 -2.89 5.74
C LEU A 95 -7.39 -1.58 5.93
N PRO A 96 -6.78 -1.35 7.10
CA PRO A 96 -5.95 -0.18 7.34
C PRO A 96 -4.81 -0.10 6.30
N ALA A 97 -4.61 1.08 5.73
CA ALA A 97 -3.54 1.30 4.74
C ALA A 97 -2.16 1.01 5.34
N ALA A 98 -1.95 1.34 6.62
CA ALA A 98 -0.73 1.02 7.35
C ALA A 98 -0.46 -0.49 7.41
N ASP A 99 -1.48 -1.30 7.67
CA ASP A 99 -1.36 -2.76 7.70
C ASP A 99 -1.13 -3.33 6.30
N LEU A 100 -1.82 -2.80 5.28
CA LEU A 100 -1.55 -3.17 3.89
C LEU A 100 -0.08 -2.89 3.53
N LEU A 101 0.41 -1.67 3.78
CA LEU A 101 1.79 -1.29 3.47
C LEU A 101 2.81 -2.15 4.23
N ARG A 102 2.56 -2.40 5.52
CA ARG A 102 3.41 -3.27 6.34
C ARG A 102 3.46 -4.67 5.75
N ASP A 103 2.33 -5.26 5.46
CA ASP A 103 2.25 -6.66 5.04
C ASP A 103 2.81 -6.86 3.61
N LEU A 104 2.77 -5.83 2.75
CA LEU A 104 3.36 -5.86 1.41
C LEU A 104 4.88 -5.69 1.42
N LEU A 105 5.41 -4.79 2.25
CA LEU A 105 6.84 -4.45 2.28
C LEU A 105 7.63 -5.31 3.29
N TRP A 106 7.00 -5.74 4.38
CA TRP A 106 7.56 -6.56 5.47
C TRP A 106 6.71 -7.82 5.74
N PRO A 107 6.53 -8.74 4.76
CA PRO A 107 5.65 -9.90 4.92
C PRO A 107 6.03 -10.83 6.08
N HIS A 108 7.29 -10.79 6.53
CA HIS A 108 7.79 -11.56 7.68
C HIS A 108 8.43 -10.65 8.75
N GLY A 109 8.00 -9.39 8.82
CA GLY A 109 8.57 -8.39 9.74
C GLY A 109 9.91 -7.80 9.29
N THR A 110 10.46 -8.25 8.15
CA THR A 110 11.72 -7.77 7.58
C THR A 110 11.54 -7.29 6.15
N LEU A 111 12.17 -6.16 5.81
CA LEU A 111 12.20 -5.65 4.43
C LEU A 111 13.09 -6.56 3.60
N HIS A 112 12.60 -7.01 2.44
CA HIS A 112 13.41 -7.84 1.55
C HIS A 112 14.68 -7.08 1.11
N PRO A 113 15.88 -7.69 1.14
CA PRO A 113 17.14 -7.00 0.84
C PRO A 113 17.14 -6.27 -0.52
N ALA A 114 16.62 -6.91 -1.58
CA ALA A 114 16.52 -6.27 -2.89
C ALA A 114 15.56 -5.06 -2.92
N ILE A 115 14.46 -5.10 -2.14
CA ILE A 115 13.59 -3.93 -1.99
C ILE A 115 14.33 -2.83 -1.26
N ARG A 116 15.02 -3.17 -0.17
CA ARG A 116 15.85 -2.21 0.58
C ARG A 116 16.88 -1.53 -0.32
N GLU A 117 17.58 -2.30 -1.17
CA GLU A 117 18.54 -1.76 -2.14
C GLU A 117 17.88 -0.79 -3.12
N HIS A 118 16.74 -1.17 -3.73
CA HIS A 118 16.00 -0.26 -4.60
C HIS A 118 15.51 1.00 -3.88
N LEU A 119 15.07 0.90 -2.62
CA LEU A 119 14.67 2.06 -1.85
C LEU A 119 15.87 2.93 -1.44
N GLN A 120 17.03 2.33 -1.18
CA GLN A 120 18.28 3.04 -0.93
C GLN A 120 18.74 3.79 -2.18
N ASP A 121 18.69 3.15 -3.34
CA ASP A 121 19.01 3.77 -4.63
C ASP A 121 18.09 4.96 -4.91
N ALA A 122 16.81 4.84 -4.58
CA ALA A 122 15.83 5.92 -4.75
C ALA A 122 16.11 7.16 -3.87
N LEU A 123 16.81 7.00 -2.75
CA LEU A 123 17.30 8.12 -1.94
C LEU A 123 18.45 8.87 -2.61
N SER A 124 19.11 8.27 -3.60
CA SER A 124 20.23 8.87 -4.32
C SER A 124 19.86 9.24 -5.77
N GLY A 125 20.67 10.09 -6.39
CA GLY A 125 20.56 10.38 -7.82
C GLY A 125 19.38 11.28 -8.23
N SER A 126 19.11 11.30 -9.54
CA SER A 126 18.08 12.15 -10.15
C SER A 126 16.66 11.65 -9.86
N GLU A 127 15.66 12.49 -10.10
CA GLU A 127 14.25 12.11 -9.97
C GLU A 127 13.87 10.91 -10.85
N HIS A 128 14.39 10.87 -12.09
CA HIS A 128 14.16 9.74 -12.99
C HIS A 128 14.76 8.44 -12.44
N HIS A 129 15.93 8.53 -11.80
CA HIS A 129 16.55 7.40 -11.14
C HIS A 129 15.66 6.90 -9.98
N ALA A 130 15.20 7.81 -9.13
CA ALA A 130 14.32 7.50 -8.01
C ALA A 130 13.01 6.82 -8.45
N THR A 131 12.39 7.32 -9.52
CA THR A 131 11.17 6.71 -10.08
C THR A 131 11.42 5.28 -10.55
N ARG A 132 12.51 5.02 -11.28
CA ARG A 132 12.82 3.65 -11.74
C ARG A 132 13.08 2.71 -10.56
N ALA A 133 13.82 3.17 -9.56
CA ALA A 133 14.14 2.39 -8.38
C ALA A 133 12.87 2.08 -7.56
N LEU A 134 11.96 3.05 -7.40
CA LEU A 134 10.64 2.83 -6.83
C LEU A 134 9.82 1.80 -7.62
N VAL A 135 9.77 1.90 -8.94
CA VAL A 135 9.07 0.92 -9.78
C VAL A 135 9.66 -0.48 -9.63
N ALA A 136 10.99 -0.61 -9.54
CA ALA A 136 11.65 -1.89 -9.30
C ALA A 136 11.27 -2.49 -7.93
N ALA A 137 11.24 -1.66 -6.88
CA ALA A 137 10.79 -2.06 -5.55
C ALA A 137 9.33 -2.56 -5.56
N LEU A 138 8.42 -1.81 -6.19
CA LEU A 138 6.98 -2.13 -6.26
C LEU A 138 6.71 -3.41 -7.08
N ARG A 139 7.52 -3.68 -8.10
CA ARG A 139 7.39 -4.87 -8.96
C ARG A 139 8.13 -6.10 -8.42
N HIS A 140 8.81 -5.97 -7.27
CA HIS A 140 9.56 -7.07 -6.71
C HIS A 140 8.63 -8.26 -6.37
N PRO A 141 9.02 -9.52 -6.65
CA PRO A 141 8.15 -10.68 -6.45
C PRO A 141 7.58 -10.83 -5.05
N SER A 142 8.29 -10.39 -4.00
CA SER A 142 7.78 -10.44 -2.63
C SER A 142 6.58 -9.52 -2.40
N VAL A 143 6.57 -8.32 -3.01
CA VAL A 143 5.42 -7.40 -2.95
C VAL A 143 4.23 -8.02 -3.68
N LEU A 144 4.47 -8.54 -4.89
CA LEU A 144 3.42 -9.17 -5.70
C LEU A 144 2.81 -10.40 -5.00
N LYS A 145 3.64 -11.24 -4.36
CA LYS A 145 3.16 -12.36 -3.52
C LYS A 145 2.33 -11.88 -2.32
N GLY A 146 2.74 -10.78 -1.68
CA GLY A 146 1.96 -10.16 -0.61
C GLY A 146 0.58 -9.68 -1.11
N MET A 147 0.54 -9.03 -2.28
CA MET A 147 -0.71 -8.60 -2.91
C MET A 147 -1.60 -9.81 -3.22
N GLU A 148 -1.03 -10.86 -3.82
CA GLU A 148 -1.75 -12.10 -4.12
C GLU A 148 -2.35 -12.73 -2.87
N ALA A 149 -1.58 -12.84 -1.78
CA ALA A 149 -2.05 -13.41 -0.52
C ALA A 149 -3.23 -12.61 0.06
N LYS A 150 -3.15 -11.27 0.03
CA LYS A 150 -4.23 -10.38 0.49
C LYS A 150 -5.48 -10.47 -0.38
N ILE A 151 -5.32 -10.53 -1.71
CA ILE A 151 -6.45 -10.69 -2.64
C ILE A 151 -7.11 -12.05 -2.44
N ARG A 152 -6.33 -13.12 -2.28
CA ARG A 152 -6.86 -14.47 -2.03
C ARG A 152 -7.65 -14.54 -0.73
N ALA A 153 -7.24 -13.81 0.30
CA ALA A 153 -7.98 -13.72 1.56
C ALA A 153 -9.33 -12.99 1.43
N ALA A 154 -9.49 -12.14 0.41
CA ALA A 154 -10.74 -11.44 0.11
C ALA A 154 -11.72 -12.27 -0.74
N LEU A 155 -11.26 -13.36 -1.36
CA LEU A 155 -12.11 -14.30 -2.08
C LEU A 155 -12.81 -15.27 -1.11
N PRO A 156 -14.04 -15.73 -1.41
CA PRO A 156 -14.67 -16.79 -0.63
C PRO A 156 -13.82 -18.06 -0.67
N ARG A 157 -13.76 -18.79 0.45
CA ARG A 157 -13.14 -20.12 0.48
C ARG A 157 -14.04 -21.09 -0.29
N PRO A 158 -13.46 -22.05 -1.05
CA PRO A 158 -14.22 -23.07 -1.75
C PRO A 158 -15.00 -23.97 -0.78
#